data_AF-G7YMA2-F1
#
_entry.id   AF-G7YMA2-F1
#
_cell.length_a   1.000
_cell.length_b   1.000
_cell.length_c   1.000
_cell.angle_alpha   90.00
_cell.angle_beta   90.00
_cell.angle_gamma   90.00
#
_symmetry.space_group_name_H-M   'P 1'
#
loop_
_entity.id
_entity.type
_entity.pdbx_description
1 polymer ?
#
loop_
_entity_poly.entity_id
_entity_poly.type
_entity_poly.pdbx_seq_one_letter_code
_entity_poly.pdbx_strand_id
1 'polypeptide(L)'
;MTGIGGRPEVVLEGAPSVEGPWTEYHFRFKPGRVNRTPPVVIPHQPRVDWQLWFAALSQPNDHPWFYNLVYRLLQQEPDVLQLMDTSTIPANPKFVRAHLYTYYYTQPTDRSGNWWHRVQKSDYLPPVSLSSPILRTKLEESGLIGRRRSKPIDPTPLSQGLARVRSYIGQPADLTALLLVCLMLGITKCAFPNTVERRN
;
A
#
# COMPACT_ATOMS: atom_id res chain seq x y z
N MET A 1 0.86 -14.26 5.73
CA MET A 1 0.66 -15.72 5.72
C MET A 1 -0.49 -16.04 4.78
N THR A 2 -0.29 -16.91 3.80
CA THR A 2 -1.41 -17.56 3.10
C THR A 2 -1.67 -18.83 3.88
N GLY A 3 -2.69 -18.85 4.74
CA GLY A 3 -3.04 -20.07 5.48
C GLY A 3 -3.46 -21.19 4.52
N ILE A 4 -3.87 -22.34 5.07
CA ILE A 4 -4.40 -23.48 4.29
C ILE A 4 -5.57 -23.04 3.37
N GLY A 5 -6.35 -22.03 3.78
CA GLY A 5 -7.45 -21.46 2.99
C GLY A 5 -7.07 -20.38 1.98
N GLY A 6 -5.79 -20.07 1.81
CA GLY A 6 -5.31 -18.93 1.03
C GLY A 6 -5.28 -17.62 1.84
N ARG A 7 -5.03 -16.50 1.15
CA ARG A 7 -5.00 -15.15 1.72
C ARG A 7 -6.08 -14.28 1.08
N PRO A 8 -7.11 -13.86 1.83
CA PRO A 8 -8.11 -12.94 1.32
C PRO A 8 -7.49 -11.55 1.13
N GLU A 9 -7.86 -10.89 0.04
CA GLU A 9 -7.35 -9.59 -0.36
C GLU A 9 -8.46 -8.77 -1.01
N VAL A 10 -8.62 -7.53 -0.56
CA VAL A 10 -9.43 -6.53 -1.26
C VAL A 10 -8.60 -5.97 -2.42
N VAL A 11 -9.19 -6.00 -3.62
CA VAL A 11 -8.63 -5.43 -4.85
C VAL A 11 -9.51 -4.24 -5.25
N LEU A 12 -8.89 -3.07 -5.37
CA LEU A 12 -9.57 -1.83 -5.77
C LEU A 12 -9.38 -1.61 -7.27
N GLU A 13 -10.42 -1.14 -7.93
CA GLU A 13 -10.38 -0.78 -9.35
C GLU A 13 -10.96 0.61 -9.55
N GLY A 14 -10.37 1.39 -10.46
CA GLY A 14 -10.84 2.70 -10.89
C GLY A 14 -11.24 2.71 -12.36
N ALA A 15 -12.28 3.46 -12.71
CA ALA A 15 -12.76 3.61 -14.08
C ALA A 15 -13.31 5.02 -14.37
N PRO A 16 -13.25 5.50 -15.63
CA PRO A 16 -13.85 6.76 -16.04
C PRO A 16 -15.39 6.70 -16.16
N SER A 17 -15.97 5.52 -16.40
CA SER A 17 -17.41 5.26 -16.41
C SER A 17 -17.74 3.96 -15.67
N VAL A 18 -19.02 3.69 -15.42
CA VAL A 18 -19.48 2.47 -14.73
C VAL A 18 -19.22 1.23 -15.59
N GLU A 19 -19.29 1.39 -16.91
CA GLU A 19 -19.05 0.36 -17.92
C GLU A 19 -17.56 0.03 -18.05
N GLY A 20 -16.67 0.95 -17.62
CA GLY A 20 -15.23 0.79 -17.64
C GLY A 20 -14.53 1.77 -18.60
N PRO A 21 -13.31 1.46 -19.05
CA PRO A 21 -12.50 0.32 -18.63
C PRO A 21 -12.11 0.41 -17.15
N TRP A 22 -12.15 -0.72 -16.45
CA TRP A 22 -11.74 -0.83 -15.05
C TRP A 22 -10.26 -1.20 -14.95
N THR A 23 -9.51 -0.44 -14.16
CA THR A 23 -8.08 -0.64 -13.96
C THR A 23 -7.79 -0.84 -12.47
N GLU A 24 -7.05 -1.89 -12.13
CA GLU A 24 -6.68 -2.18 -10.74
C GLU A 24 -5.71 -1.14 -10.18
N TYR A 25 -5.93 -0.75 -8.92
CA TYR A 25 -4.90 -0.15 -8.09
C TYR A 25 -3.99 -1.24 -7.55
N HIS A 26 -2.71 -1.16 -7.89
CA HIS A 26 -1.71 -2.03 -7.32
C HIS A 26 -1.11 -1.42 -6.07
N PHE A 27 -0.74 -2.29 -5.14
CA PHE A 27 -0.11 -1.94 -3.87
C PHE A 27 1.30 -2.50 -3.83
N ARG A 28 2.16 -1.90 -3.01
CA ARG A 28 3.60 -2.18 -3.04
C ARG A 28 3.97 -3.49 -2.36
N PHE A 29 3.24 -3.89 -1.32
CA PHE A 29 3.72 -4.92 -0.41
C PHE A 29 2.73 -6.07 -0.20
N LYS A 30 1.43 -5.85 -0.41
CA LYS A 30 0.44 -6.93 -0.44
C LYS A 30 0.38 -7.64 -1.81
N PRO A 31 -0.18 -8.86 -1.88
CA PRO A 31 -0.48 -9.52 -3.14
C PRO A 31 -1.37 -8.66 -4.05
N GLY A 32 -1.10 -8.75 -5.35
CA GLY A 32 -1.78 -8.01 -6.40
C GLY A 32 -1.62 -8.72 -7.74
N ARG A 33 -0.67 -8.27 -8.57
CA ARG A 33 -0.39 -8.93 -9.87
C ARG A 33 0.05 -10.37 -9.65
N VAL A 34 -0.53 -11.30 -10.40
CA VAL A 34 -0.28 -12.74 -10.24
C VAL A 34 1.15 -13.17 -10.56
N ASN A 35 1.82 -12.42 -11.42
CA ASN A 35 3.21 -12.63 -11.80
C ASN A 35 4.23 -11.96 -10.86
N ARG A 36 3.78 -11.23 -9.84
CA ARG A 36 4.67 -10.50 -8.92
C ARG A 36 5.13 -11.40 -7.77
N THR A 37 6.44 -11.49 -7.59
CA THR A 37 7.08 -12.13 -6.43
C THR A 37 6.62 -11.47 -5.12
N PRO A 38 6.40 -12.23 -4.03
CA PRO A 38 6.20 -11.65 -2.71
C PRO A 38 7.41 -10.78 -2.30
N PRO A 39 7.21 -9.53 -1.86
CA PRO A 39 8.31 -8.67 -1.45
C PRO A 39 8.79 -9.01 -0.02
N VAL A 40 10.07 -8.77 0.25
CA VAL A 40 10.61 -8.74 1.61
C VAL A 40 10.32 -7.37 2.19
N VAL A 41 9.52 -7.32 3.25
CA VAL A 41 9.01 -6.04 3.80
C VAL A 41 9.74 -5.59 5.07
N ILE A 42 10.40 -6.49 5.78
CA ILE A 42 11.05 -6.16 7.07
C ILE A 42 12.23 -5.22 6.82
N PRO A 43 12.40 -4.15 7.61
CA PRO A 43 11.67 -3.74 8.82
C PRO A 43 10.52 -2.76 8.56
N HIS A 44 10.24 -2.44 7.29
CA HIS A 44 9.11 -1.60 6.92
C HIS A 44 7.79 -2.30 7.26
N GLN A 45 6.87 -1.58 7.90
CA GLN A 45 5.55 -2.08 8.25
C GLN A 45 4.50 -1.32 7.43
N PRO A 46 4.17 -1.80 6.22
CA PRO A 46 3.29 -1.07 5.31
C PRO A 46 1.86 -1.05 5.86
N ARG A 47 1.46 0.10 6.42
CA ARG A 47 0.23 0.20 7.21
C ARG A 47 -1.03 0.00 6.37
N VAL A 48 -1.12 0.61 5.19
CA VAL A 48 -2.33 0.47 4.34
C VAL A 48 -2.46 -0.94 3.79
N ASP A 49 -1.39 -1.53 3.26
CA ASP A 49 -1.36 -2.91 2.78
C ASP A 49 -1.78 -3.91 3.87
N TRP A 50 -1.32 -3.69 5.10
CA TRP A 50 -1.66 -4.53 6.25
C TRP A 50 -3.11 -4.33 6.70
N GLN A 51 -3.59 -3.08 6.74
CA GLN A 51 -4.99 -2.78 7.09
C GLN A 51 -5.97 -3.34 6.07
N LEU A 52 -5.63 -3.34 4.78
CA LEU A 52 -6.46 -3.98 3.74
C LEU A 52 -6.57 -5.49 3.90
N TRP A 53 -5.52 -6.15 4.41
CA TRP A 53 -5.60 -7.58 4.73
C TRP A 53 -6.62 -7.84 5.85
N PHE A 54 -6.65 -7.01 6.91
CA PHE A 54 -7.71 -7.11 7.93
C PHE A 54 -9.09 -6.76 7.38
N ALA A 55 -9.19 -5.74 6.53
CA ALA A 55 -10.47 -5.39 5.89
C ALA A 55 -11.04 -6.56 5.09
N ALA A 56 -10.18 -7.34 4.41
CA ALA A 56 -10.59 -8.52 3.66
C ALA A 56 -11.19 -9.65 4.52
N LEU A 57 -11.05 -9.60 5.85
CA LEU A 57 -11.59 -10.59 6.79
C LEU A 57 -12.99 -10.24 7.30
N SER A 58 -13.49 -9.04 7.05
CA SER A 58 -14.81 -8.59 7.51
C SER A 58 -15.51 -7.71 6.47
N GLN A 59 -16.64 -7.08 6.80
CA GLN A 59 -17.39 -6.27 5.86
C GLN A 59 -16.79 -4.86 5.73
N PRO A 60 -16.98 -4.17 4.59
CA PRO A 60 -16.46 -2.81 4.40
C PRO A 60 -16.96 -1.83 5.47
N ASN A 61 -18.19 -2.02 5.95
CA ASN A 61 -18.82 -1.18 6.98
C ASN A 61 -18.08 -1.19 8.32
N ASP A 62 -17.30 -2.24 8.61
CA ASP A 62 -16.52 -2.34 9.85
C ASP A 62 -15.26 -1.45 9.82
N HIS A 63 -14.94 -0.88 8.64
CA HIS A 63 -13.70 -0.16 8.38
C HIS A 63 -13.96 1.25 7.80
N PRO A 64 -14.37 2.25 8.60
CA PRO A 64 -14.65 3.60 8.11
C PRO A 64 -13.49 4.26 7.33
N TRP A 65 -12.25 3.92 7.69
CA TRP A 65 -11.05 4.39 6.99
C TRP A 65 -11.00 3.93 5.52
N PHE A 66 -11.60 2.79 5.19
CA PHE A 66 -11.64 2.25 3.82
C PHE A 66 -12.46 3.15 2.89
N TYR A 67 -13.61 3.65 3.36
CA TYR A 67 -14.40 4.62 2.60
C TYR A 67 -13.65 5.94 2.39
N ASN A 68 -12.86 6.39 3.37
CA ASN A 68 -12.00 7.55 3.20
C ASN A 68 -10.90 7.30 2.16
N LEU A 69 -10.28 6.12 2.16
CA LEU A 69 -9.32 5.72 1.14
C LEU A 69 -9.95 5.81 -0.27
N VAL A 70 -11.13 5.20 -0.47
CA VAL A 70 -11.88 5.25 -1.73
C VAL A 70 -12.20 6.69 -2.16
N TYR A 71 -12.68 7.52 -1.22
CA TYR A 71 -12.99 8.92 -1.47
C TYR A 71 -11.76 9.74 -1.90
N ARG A 72 -10.59 9.48 -1.30
CA ARG A 72 -9.33 10.16 -1.66
C ARG A 72 -8.75 9.65 -2.97
N LEU A 73 -8.94 8.37 -3.31
CA LEU A 73 -8.58 7.82 -4.63
C LEU A 73 -9.42 8.44 -5.75
N LEU A 74 -10.73 8.61 -5.53
CA LEU A 74 -11.63 9.31 -6.46
C LEU A 74 -11.26 10.79 -6.65
N GLN A 75 -10.67 11.44 -5.63
CA GLN A 75 -10.13 12.79 -5.73
C GLN A 75 -8.72 12.87 -6.32
N GLN A 76 -8.09 11.73 -6.61
CA GLN A 76 -6.70 11.66 -7.10
C GLN A 76 -5.72 12.35 -6.15
N GLU A 77 -5.92 12.20 -4.84
CA GLU A 77 -5.10 12.86 -3.83
C GLU A 77 -3.65 12.34 -3.87
N PRO A 78 -2.64 13.20 -4.17
CA PRO A 78 -1.27 12.75 -4.42
C PRO A 78 -0.65 11.96 -3.26
N ASP A 79 -0.91 12.38 -2.01
CA ASP A 79 -0.42 11.70 -0.81
C ASP A 79 -0.95 10.27 -0.68
N VAL A 80 -2.18 10.01 -1.15
CA VAL A 80 -2.77 8.66 -1.13
C VAL A 80 -2.27 7.82 -2.29
N LEU A 81 -2.14 8.43 -3.47
CA LEU A 81 -1.55 7.76 -4.63
C LEU A 81 -0.11 7.32 -4.39
N GLN A 82 0.66 8.06 -3.59
CA GLN A 82 2.01 7.67 -3.17
C GLN A 82 2.05 6.43 -2.26
N LEU A 83 0.93 6.02 -1.66
CA LEU A 83 0.86 4.76 -0.90
C LEU A 83 0.69 3.55 -1.82
N MET A 84 0.32 3.77 -3.08
CA MET A 84 0.12 2.75 -4.09
C MET A 84 1.41 2.43 -4.84
N ASP A 85 1.35 1.36 -5.63
CA ASP A 85 2.34 1.11 -6.66
C ASP A 85 2.12 2.11 -7.81
N THR A 86 3.09 2.99 -8.03
CA THR A 86 2.99 4.07 -9.01
C THR A 86 3.19 3.59 -10.45
N SER A 87 3.55 2.32 -10.67
CA SER A 87 3.69 1.78 -12.02
C SER A 87 2.38 1.80 -12.81
N THR A 88 1.25 1.74 -12.11
CA THR A 88 -0.08 1.62 -12.73
C THR A 88 -1.12 2.26 -11.83
N ILE A 89 -1.47 3.50 -12.15
CA ILE A 89 -2.53 4.25 -11.46
C ILE A 89 -3.62 4.59 -12.49
N PRO A 90 -4.89 4.25 -12.23
CA PRO A 90 -6.02 4.68 -13.07
C PRO A 90 -6.05 6.21 -13.19
N ALA A 91 -6.06 6.72 -14.42
CA ALA A 91 -6.07 8.16 -14.68
C ALA A 91 -7.50 8.72 -14.52
N ASN A 92 -7.67 9.70 -13.61
CA ASN A 92 -8.93 10.42 -13.37
C ASN A 92 -10.19 9.53 -13.28
N PRO A 93 -10.22 8.53 -12.39
CA PRO A 93 -11.36 7.64 -12.25
C PRO A 93 -12.55 8.40 -11.65
N LYS A 94 -13.71 8.30 -12.29
CA LYS A 94 -14.98 8.81 -11.76
C LYS A 94 -15.68 7.80 -10.87
N PHE A 95 -15.33 6.53 -11.02
CA PHE A 95 -15.86 5.42 -10.27
C PHE A 95 -14.73 4.58 -9.68
N VAL A 96 -14.96 4.09 -8.46
CA VAL A 96 -14.12 3.09 -7.80
C VAL A 96 -15.01 1.95 -7.34
N ARG A 97 -14.55 0.72 -7.51
CA ARG A 97 -15.18 -0.49 -6.95
C ARG A 97 -14.13 -1.34 -6.26
N ALA A 98 -14.58 -2.32 -5.48
CA ALA A 98 -13.68 -3.25 -4.82
C ALA A 98 -14.20 -4.68 -4.90
N HIS A 99 -13.28 -5.62 -5.06
CA HIS A 99 -13.54 -7.05 -5.14
C HIS A 99 -12.81 -7.78 -4.03
N LEU A 100 -13.42 -8.82 -3.48
CA LEU A 100 -12.77 -9.73 -2.56
C LEU A 100 -12.23 -10.93 -3.33
N TYR A 101 -10.92 -11.08 -3.32
CA TYR A 101 -10.22 -12.22 -3.89
C TYR A 101 -9.60 -13.09 -2.80
N THR A 102 -9.43 -14.38 -3.08
CA THR A 102 -8.53 -15.23 -2.31
C THR A 102 -7.32 -15.57 -3.16
N TYR A 103 -6.14 -15.22 -2.65
CA TYR A 103 -4.84 -15.49 -3.27
C TYR A 103 -4.21 -16.75 -2.68
N TYR A 104 -3.55 -17.51 -3.54
CA TYR A 104 -2.84 -18.73 -3.20
C TYR A 104 -1.52 -18.74 -3.96
N TYR A 105 -0.50 -19.38 -3.41
CA TYR A 105 0.73 -19.61 -4.17
C TYR A 105 0.47 -20.55 -5.33
N THR A 106 1.03 -20.26 -6.49
CA THR A 106 1.07 -21.22 -7.60
C THR A 106 1.79 -22.49 -7.19
N GLN A 107 1.36 -23.61 -7.78
CA GLN A 107 2.04 -24.88 -7.54
C GLN A 107 3.37 -24.91 -8.30
N PRO A 108 4.43 -25.54 -7.76
CA PRO A 108 5.71 -25.67 -8.46
C PRO A 108 5.64 -26.35 -9.84
N THR A 109 4.57 -27.10 -10.10
CA THR A 109 4.31 -27.79 -11.39
C THR A 109 3.71 -26.88 -12.45
N ASP A 110 3.22 -25.68 -12.08
CA ASP A 110 2.65 -24.73 -13.01
C ASP A 110 3.76 -24.05 -13.85
N ARG A 111 3.60 -24.09 -15.17
CA ARG A 111 4.55 -23.50 -16.14
C ARG A 111 4.20 -22.06 -16.54
N SER A 112 3.15 -21.46 -15.96
CA SER A 112 2.72 -20.09 -16.27
C SER A 112 3.71 -19.01 -15.85
N GLY A 113 4.66 -19.32 -14.97
CA GLY A 113 5.61 -18.34 -14.40
C GLY A 113 4.96 -17.38 -13.39
N ASN A 114 3.69 -17.58 -13.04
CA ASN A 114 3.02 -16.79 -12.02
C ASN A 114 3.45 -17.23 -10.62
N TRP A 115 3.43 -16.29 -9.68
CA TRP A 115 3.66 -16.52 -8.24
C TRP A 115 2.35 -16.77 -7.49
N TRP A 116 1.25 -16.26 -8.02
CA TRP A 116 -0.06 -16.34 -7.39
C TRP A 116 -1.11 -16.86 -8.36
N HIS A 117 -2.06 -17.61 -7.82
CA HIS A 117 -3.37 -17.77 -8.41
C HIS A 117 -4.40 -17.10 -7.50
N ARG A 118 -5.41 -16.46 -8.09
CA ARG A 118 -6.46 -15.75 -7.34
C ARG A 118 -7.84 -16.14 -7.83
N VAL A 119 -8.78 -16.24 -6.91
CA VAL A 119 -10.19 -16.55 -7.18
C VAL A 119 -11.05 -15.44 -6.60
N GLN A 120 -11.88 -14.80 -7.43
CA GLN A 120 -12.85 -13.82 -6.94
C GLN A 120 -13.90 -14.55 -6.10
N LYS A 121 -14.18 -14.06 -4.90
CA LYS A 121 -15.17 -14.64 -3.99
C LYS A 121 -16.47 -13.84 -4.01
N SER A 122 -16.37 -12.52 -3.99
CA SER A 122 -17.52 -11.63 -4.02
C SER A 122 -17.10 -10.22 -4.42
N ASP A 123 -18.09 -9.38 -4.72
CA ASP A 123 -17.91 -7.94 -4.73
C ASP A 123 -17.78 -7.47 -3.27
N TYR A 124 -16.79 -6.62 -3.00
CA TYR A 124 -16.55 -6.06 -1.66
C TYR A 124 -17.19 -4.67 -1.55
N LEU A 125 -17.08 -3.86 -2.59
CA LEU A 125 -17.71 -2.55 -2.70
C LEU A 125 -18.27 -2.39 -4.12
N PRO A 126 -19.57 -2.07 -4.29
CA PRO A 126 -20.11 -1.78 -5.61
C PRO A 126 -19.46 -0.52 -6.21
N PRO A 127 -19.61 -0.28 -7.52
CA PRO A 127 -19.17 0.97 -8.14
C PRO A 127 -19.73 2.20 -7.41
N VAL A 128 -18.84 3.04 -6.87
CA VAL A 128 -19.18 4.30 -6.22
C VAL A 128 -18.44 5.47 -6.86
N SER A 129 -19.10 6.62 -6.88
CA SER A 129 -18.53 7.91 -7.29
C SER A 129 -18.55 8.89 -6.11
N LEU A 130 -17.98 10.09 -6.29
CA LEU A 130 -18.01 11.16 -5.29
C LEU A 130 -19.42 11.65 -4.92
N SER A 131 -20.40 11.39 -5.79
CA SER A 131 -21.82 11.71 -5.57
C SER A 131 -22.62 10.53 -5.03
N SER A 132 -22.01 9.35 -4.83
CA SER A 132 -22.70 8.17 -4.33
C SER A 132 -23.23 8.40 -2.91
N PRO A 133 -24.53 8.16 -2.66
CA PRO A 133 -25.11 8.28 -1.31
C PRO A 133 -24.41 7.37 -0.30
N ILE A 134 -24.09 6.13 -0.68
CA ILE A 134 -23.42 5.15 0.18
C ILE A 134 -22.10 5.72 0.70
N LEU A 135 -21.30 6.28 -0.21
CA LEU A 135 -20.00 6.84 0.15
C LEU A 135 -20.17 8.07 1.05
N ARG A 136 -21.09 8.98 0.72
CA ARG A 136 -21.32 10.21 1.49
C ARG A 136 -21.80 9.92 2.90
N THR A 137 -22.83 9.10 3.06
CA THR A 137 -23.37 8.73 4.38
C THR A 137 -22.29 8.10 5.26
N LYS A 138 -21.49 7.16 4.72
CA LYS A 138 -20.40 6.53 5.48
C LYS A 138 -19.32 7.52 5.90
N LEU A 139 -18.98 8.47 5.02
CA LEU A 139 -18.02 9.52 5.36
C LEU A 139 -18.57 10.47 6.43
N GLU A 140 -19.86 10.83 6.37
CA GLU A 140 -20.54 11.68 7.37
C GLU A 140 -20.56 11.00 8.74
N GLU A 141 -20.98 9.73 8.79
CA GLU A 141 -21.00 8.90 10.00
C GLU A 141 -19.61 8.81 10.65
N SER A 142 -18.56 8.70 9.84
CA SER A 142 -17.19 8.59 10.32
C SER A 142 -16.59 9.91 10.82
N GLY A 143 -17.22 11.06 10.51
CA GLY A 143 -16.67 12.39 10.75
C GLY A 143 -15.40 12.71 9.95
N LEU A 144 -15.06 11.90 8.94
CA LEU A 144 -13.85 12.04 8.12
C LEU A 144 -14.05 12.94 6.88
N ILE A 145 -15.18 13.66 6.82
CA ILE A 145 -15.47 14.63 5.76
C ILE A 145 -14.77 15.95 6.05
N GLY A 146 -13.99 16.42 5.08
CA GLY A 146 -13.41 17.75 5.10
C GLY A 146 -12.08 17.85 4.37
N ARG A 147 -11.61 19.09 4.24
CA ARG A 147 -10.24 19.38 3.83
C ARG A 147 -9.31 18.92 4.94
N ARG A 148 -8.25 18.20 4.57
CA ARG A 148 -7.17 17.81 5.47
C ARG A 148 -6.70 19.06 6.23
N ARG A 149 -6.60 19.00 7.56
CA ARG A 149 -5.90 20.04 8.33
C ARG A 149 -4.51 20.21 7.72
N SER A 150 -4.10 21.44 7.47
CA SER A 150 -2.71 21.70 7.09
C SER A 150 -1.80 21.11 8.16
N LYS A 151 -0.76 20.40 7.73
CA LYS A 151 0.23 19.87 8.66
C LYS A 151 0.81 21.06 9.43
N PRO A 152 0.82 21.06 10.78
CA PRO A 152 1.49 22.09 11.54
C PRO A 152 2.95 22.17 11.08
N ILE A 153 3.37 23.37 10.69
CA ILE A 153 4.78 23.63 10.37
C ILE A 153 5.45 23.95 11.70
N ASP A 154 6.30 23.05 12.18
CA ASP A 154 7.14 23.36 13.34
C ASP A 154 8.02 24.57 13.00
N PRO A 155 8.01 25.64 13.80
CA PRO A 155 8.73 26.88 13.47
C PRO A 155 10.25 26.76 13.66
N THR A 156 10.76 25.63 14.16
CA THR A 156 12.17 25.49 14.48
C THR A 156 13.03 25.42 13.20
N PRO A 157 14.17 26.12 13.13
CA PRO A 157 15.07 26.05 11.97
C PRO A 157 15.53 24.61 11.66
N LEU A 158 15.69 23.79 12.70
CA LEU A 158 16.04 22.38 12.57
C LEU A 158 14.95 21.57 11.84
N SER A 159 13.67 21.75 12.18
CA SER A 159 12.59 21.00 11.52
C SER A 159 12.46 21.39 10.05
N GLN A 160 12.64 22.67 9.73
CA GLN A 160 12.61 23.17 8.35
C GLN A 160 13.82 22.65 7.54
N GLY A 161 15.00 22.62 8.17
CA GLY A 161 16.20 22.00 7.59
C GLY A 161 15.98 20.51 7.30
N LEU A 162 15.48 19.75 8.28
CA LEU A 162 15.15 18.33 8.12
C LEU A 162 14.05 18.09 7.08
N ALA A 163 13.05 18.97 6.99
CA ALA A 163 12.00 18.89 5.98
C ALA A 163 12.55 19.11 4.56
N ARG A 164 13.48 20.07 4.39
CA ARG A 164 14.20 20.26 3.12
C ARG A 164 15.04 19.05 2.76
N VAL A 165 15.85 18.54 3.70
CA VAL A 165 16.63 17.32 3.50
C VAL A 165 15.73 16.15 3.10
N ARG A 166 14.61 15.95 3.79
CA ARG A 166 13.60 14.94 3.43
C ARG A 166 13.01 15.16 2.04
N SER A 167 12.82 16.41 1.61
CA SER A 167 12.29 16.69 0.26
C SER A 167 13.26 16.30 -0.86
N TYR A 168 14.57 16.40 -0.61
CA TYR A 168 15.60 15.94 -1.56
C TYR A 168 15.78 14.42 -1.57
N ILE A 169 15.71 13.78 -0.40
CA ILE A 169 15.85 12.31 -0.26
C ILE A 169 14.56 11.58 -0.64
N GLY A 170 13.41 12.25 -0.50
CA GLY A 170 12.09 11.62 -0.50
C GLY A 170 11.85 10.75 0.74
N GLN A 171 10.71 10.06 0.79
CA GLN A 171 10.60 8.85 1.61
C GLN A 171 11.10 7.69 0.73
N PRO A 172 12.23 7.04 1.08
CA PRO A 172 12.67 5.87 0.33
C PRO A 172 11.54 4.85 0.32
N ALA A 173 11.07 4.49 -0.88
CA ALA A 173 9.98 3.54 -1.06
C ALA A 173 10.35 2.16 -0.49
N ASP A 174 11.65 1.87 -0.44
CA ASP A 174 12.23 0.68 0.12
C ASP A 174 13.56 1.03 0.81
N LEU A 175 13.69 0.71 2.10
CA LEU A 175 14.93 0.88 2.88
C LEU A 175 15.79 -0.39 2.90
N THR A 176 15.32 -1.48 2.27
CA THR A 176 15.95 -2.79 2.36
C THR A 176 17.40 -2.76 1.87
N ALA A 177 17.68 -2.08 0.76
CA ALA A 177 19.05 -1.93 0.25
C ALA A 177 19.97 -1.19 1.25
N LEU A 178 19.50 -0.07 1.82
CA LEU A 178 20.27 0.68 2.81
C LEU A 178 20.53 -0.16 4.06
N LEU A 179 19.52 -0.91 4.52
CA LEU A 179 19.63 -1.76 5.68
C LEU A 179 20.53 -2.96 5.44
N LEU A 180 20.51 -3.56 4.25
CA LEU A 180 21.45 -4.61 3.85
C LEU A 180 22.89 -4.07 3.84
N VAL A 181 23.12 -2.86 3.34
CA VAL A 181 24.45 -2.22 3.40
C VAL A 181 24.88 -2.01 4.86
N CYS A 182 24.01 -1.44 5.70
CA CYS A 182 24.30 -1.26 7.13
C CYS A 182 24.55 -2.60 7.86
N LEU A 183 23.79 -3.64 7.54
CA LEU A 183 23.96 -4.99 8.08
C LEU A 183 25.31 -5.58 7.67
N MET A 184 25.66 -5.49 6.38
CA MET A 184 26.94 -5.98 5.85
C MET A 184 28.13 -5.22 6.47
N LEU A 185 28.04 -3.90 6.61
CA LEU A 185 29.04 -3.09 7.30
C LEU A 185 29.16 -3.47 8.79
N GLY A 186 28.04 -3.73 9.46
CA GLY A 186 28.01 -4.22 10.83
C GLY A 186 28.69 -5.59 10.97
N ILE A 187 28.36 -6.53 10.08
CA ILE A 187 28.99 -7.87 10.03
C ILE A 187 30.49 -7.74 9.77
N THR A 188 30.91 -6.88 8.83
CA THR A 188 32.33 -6.70 8.49
C THR A 188 33.11 -6.11 9.66
N LYS A 189 32.53 -5.13 10.36
CA LYS A 189 33.14 -4.54 11.56
C LYS A 189 33.22 -5.52 12.74
N CYS A 190 32.24 -6.43 12.88
CA CYS A 190 32.26 -7.49 13.90
C CYS A 190 33.23 -8.64 13.54
N ALA A 191 33.32 -8.99 12.26
CA ALA A 191 34.19 -10.07 11.77
C ALA A 191 35.66 -9.66 11.68
N PHE A 192 35.94 -8.38 11.45
CA PHE A 192 37.28 -7.80 11.39
C PHE A 192 37.37 -6.59 12.34
N PRO A 193 37.41 -6.81 13.66
CA PRO A 193 37.68 -5.72 14.59
C PRO A 193 39.08 -5.18 14.27
N ASN A 194 39.20 -3.86 14.09
CA ASN A 194 40.47 -3.20 13.79
C ASN A 194 41.53 -3.59 14.84
N THR A 195 42.44 -4.50 14.49
CA THR A 195 43.67 -4.76 15.22
C THR A 195 44.62 -3.59 14.95
N VAL A 196 44.39 -2.48 15.64
CA VAL A 196 45.43 -1.45 15.78
C VAL A 196 46.46 -2.02 16.76
N GLU A 197 47.57 -2.51 16.22
CA GLU A 197 48.78 -2.85 16.97
C GLU A 197 49.15 -1.66 17.88
N ARG A 198 49.09 -1.87 19.20
CA ARG A 198 49.97 -1.12 20.11
C ARG A 198 51.35 -1.77 20.03
N ARG A 199 52.21 -1.29 19.12
CA ARG A 199 53.66 -1.46 19.26
C ARG A 199 54.19 -0.30 20.09
N ASN A 200 54.69 -0.62 21.28
CA ASN A 200 55.62 0.20 22.05
C ASN A 200 57.01 0.15 21.41
#